data_AF-A0A1Y6BFB4-F1
#
_entry.id   AF-A0A1Y6BFB4-F1
#
_cell.length_a   1.000
_cell.length_b   1.000
_cell.length_c   1.000
_cell.angle_alpha   90.00
_cell.angle_beta   90.00
_cell.angle_gamma   90.00
#
_symmetry.space_group_name_H-M   'P 1'
#
loop_
_entity.id
_entity.type
_entity.pdbx_description
1 polymer ?
#
loop_
_entity_poly.entity_id
_entity_poly.type
_entity_poly.pdbx_seq_one_letter_code
_entity_poly.pdbx_strand_id
1 'polypeptide(L)'
;MKFTMLVSSTLLFVISCGQDNTSQLNAELGTGQLRPWQDHDLPISGAIGTLDGQCTVFHIGSGLVATAAHCLAPQAKAGDPCLPHQVAWHDGSISQCVQVMALEFENQRDIAVFEVDPAPQDYFEIAETDHFLADTESSDVVIYGFPKGEELHVSENCHRTVESTNSFTHTCSTLPGHSGSPVLRASDHKVVGVHNGNRSQRYNYGSLLPLAFADQSQWLAFKNQRRESKTWGPFGNNMSRLLYHIPSNELDTARFSINFRVEDGYDFVKVQDGNLIQYTLTGQGSKTYELVTPILITFESDYAGKSDSVTLQLSP
;
A
#
# COMPACT_ATOMS: atom_id res chain seq x y z
N MET A 1 -17.48 -78.25 0.84
CA MET A 1 -16.29 -78.37 -0.04
C MET A 1 -15.88 -76.97 -0.46
N LYS A 2 -14.74 -76.50 0.04
CA LYS A 2 -14.08 -75.27 -0.40
C LYS A 2 -13.32 -75.57 -1.69
N PHE A 3 -13.47 -74.73 -2.71
CA PHE A 3 -12.51 -74.62 -3.80
C PHE A 3 -11.88 -73.24 -3.76
N THR A 4 -10.56 -73.25 -3.68
CA THR A 4 -9.64 -72.12 -3.69
C THR A 4 -9.55 -71.57 -5.11
N MET A 5 -9.51 -70.24 -5.26
CA MET A 5 -8.87 -69.60 -6.41
C MET A 5 -8.09 -68.38 -5.92
N LEU A 6 -6.79 -68.40 -6.19
CA LEU A 6 -5.85 -67.31 -5.92
C LEU A 6 -6.18 -66.11 -6.81
N VAL A 7 -6.10 -64.90 -6.24
CA VAL A 7 -5.83 -63.69 -7.03
C VAL A 7 -4.67 -62.94 -6.37
N SER A 8 -3.64 -62.73 -7.20
CA SER A 8 -2.35 -62.12 -6.92
C SER A 8 -2.47 -60.69 -6.39
N SER A 9 -1.84 -60.42 -5.25
CA SER A 9 -1.66 -59.07 -4.72
C SER A 9 -0.49 -58.39 -5.42
N THR A 10 -0.79 -57.59 -6.44
CA THR A 10 0.20 -56.64 -6.99
C THR A 10 0.21 -55.42 -6.08
N LEU A 11 1.19 -55.36 -5.17
CA LEU A 11 1.46 -54.19 -4.34
C LEU A 11 2.09 -53.12 -5.25
N LEU A 12 1.29 -52.12 -5.64
CA LEU A 12 1.77 -50.96 -6.38
C LEU A 12 2.50 -50.04 -5.39
N PHE A 13 3.83 -50.13 -5.32
CA PHE A 13 4.65 -49.11 -4.67
C PHE A 13 4.61 -47.84 -5.52
N VAL A 14 3.74 -46.90 -5.16
CA VAL A 14 3.88 -45.53 -5.61
C VAL A 14 4.97 -44.90 -4.75
N ILE A 15 6.21 -44.92 -5.24
CA ILE A 15 7.27 -44.05 -4.73
C ILE A 15 6.90 -42.64 -5.20
N SER A 16 6.14 -41.93 -4.37
CA SER A 16 5.97 -40.50 -4.49
C SER A 16 7.23 -39.85 -3.95
N CYS A 17 8.16 -39.48 -4.84
CA CYS A 17 9.16 -38.47 -4.51
C CYS A 17 8.48 -37.09 -4.49
N GLY A 18 7.62 -36.87 -3.51
CA GLY A 18 7.15 -35.54 -3.15
C GLY A 18 8.22 -34.89 -2.29
N GLN A 19 9.11 -34.10 -2.89
CA GLN A 19 9.78 -33.06 -2.12
C GLN A 19 8.70 -32.05 -1.73
N ASP A 20 8.32 -32.04 -0.46
CA ASP A 20 7.51 -30.98 0.14
C ASP A 20 8.27 -29.65 0.05
N ASN A 21 8.04 -28.92 -1.05
CA ASN A 21 8.52 -27.56 -1.28
C ASN A 21 7.88 -26.52 -0.33
N THR A 22 7.07 -26.93 0.64
CA THR A 22 6.45 -26.06 1.64
C THR A 22 7.38 -25.74 2.82
N SER A 23 8.47 -26.48 2.98
CA SER A 23 9.45 -26.26 4.07
C SER A 23 10.41 -25.08 3.82
N GLN A 24 10.59 -24.63 2.57
CA GLN A 24 11.52 -23.54 2.24
C GLN A 24 10.88 -22.15 2.19
N LEU A 25 9.54 -22.05 2.12
CA LEU A 25 8.85 -20.75 2.13
C LEU A 25 8.77 -20.12 3.52
N ASN A 26 9.22 -20.81 4.58
CA ASN A 26 9.13 -20.37 5.97
C ASN A 26 10.50 -20.13 6.62
N ALA A 27 11.60 -20.17 5.85
CA ALA A 27 12.92 -19.95 6.40
C ALA A 27 13.16 -18.45 6.65
N GLU A 28 13.47 -18.10 7.90
CA GLU A 28 13.97 -16.77 8.27
C GLU A 28 15.28 -16.52 7.53
N LEU A 29 15.39 -15.37 6.87
CA LEU A 29 16.59 -14.96 6.16
C LEU A 29 17.23 -13.78 6.87
N GLY A 30 18.45 -13.97 7.38
CA GLY A 30 19.23 -12.94 8.07
C GLY A 30 20.25 -13.56 9.03
N THR A 31 21.01 -12.70 9.73
CA THR A 31 22.06 -13.13 10.67
C THR A 31 21.66 -13.02 12.15
N GLY A 32 20.43 -12.59 12.45
CA GLY A 32 19.92 -12.41 13.82
C GLY A 32 18.64 -13.20 14.06
N GLN A 33 17.90 -12.83 15.10
CA GLN A 33 16.56 -13.35 15.37
C GLN A 33 15.48 -12.29 15.13
N LEU A 34 14.34 -12.72 14.58
CA LEU A 34 13.07 -11.99 14.70
C LEU A 34 12.45 -12.26 16.06
N ARG A 35 12.02 -11.21 16.74
CA ARG A 35 11.25 -11.31 17.97
C ARG A 35 9.96 -10.49 17.89
N PRO A 36 8.92 -10.88 18.64
CA PRO A 36 7.75 -10.02 18.80
C PRO A 36 8.14 -8.65 19.34
N TRP A 37 7.47 -7.61 18.83
CA TRP A 37 7.55 -6.26 19.35
C TRP A 37 7.04 -6.20 20.80
N GLN A 38 7.62 -5.32 21.60
CA GLN A 38 7.23 -5.07 22.99
C GLN A 38 7.12 -3.56 23.25
N ASP A 39 6.37 -3.15 24.28
CA ASP A 39 6.10 -1.74 24.60
C ASP A 39 7.35 -0.85 24.82
N HIS A 40 8.51 -1.45 25.05
CA HIS A 40 9.79 -0.73 25.20
C HIS A 40 10.55 -0.57 23.88
N ASP A 41 10.10 -1.22 22.81
CA ASP A 41 10.54 -0.93 21.44
C ASP A 41 9.93 0.39 20.98
N LEU A 42 10.34 0.89 19.82
CA LEU A 42 9.99 2.24 19.33
C LEU A 42 8.52 2.64 19.62
N PRO A 43 8.28 3.83 20.19
CA PRO A 43 6.95 4.25 20.67
C PRO A 43 5.97 4.63 19.54
N ILE A 44 6.30 4.33 18.28
CA ILE A 44 5.52 4.69 17.09
C ILE A 44 4.92 3.46 16.41
N SER A 45 4.55 2.43 17.18
CA SER A 45 3.92 1.22 16.65
C SER A 45 2.57 1.50 15.96
N GLY A 46 1.87 2.58 16.33
CA GLY A 46 0.67 3.06 15.61
C GLY A 46 0.94 3.51 14.16
N ALA A 47 2.20 3.78 13.79
CA ALA A 47 2.60 4.21 12.46
C ALA A 47 2.90 3.04 11.49
N ILE A 48 2.78 1.78 11.92
CA ILE A 48 3.05 0.61 11.08
C ILE A 48 1.85 -0.32 11.03
N GLY A 49 1.59 -0.89 9.85
CA GLY A 49 0.44 -1.75 9.62
C GLY A 49 0.69 -2.79 8.54
N THR A 50 -0.35 -3.56 8.27
CA THR A 50 -0.40 -4.51 7.16
C THR A 50 -1.23 -3.93 6.01
N LEU A 51 -0.73 -4.07 4.79
CA LEU A 51 -1.45 -3.79 3.55
C LEU A 51 -2.11 -5.09 3.08
N ASP A 52 -3.45 -5.12 3.08
CA ASP A 52 -4.29 -6.27 2.76
C ASP A 52 -3.92 -7.57 3.51
N GLY A 53 -3.31 -7.44 4.71
CA GLY A 53 -2.83 -8.56 5.50
C GLY A 53 -1.63 -9.32 4.90
N GLN A 54 -1.01 -8.82 3.83
CA GLN A 54 0.08 -9.51 3.13
C GLN A 54 1.41 -8.80 3.17
N CYS A 55 1.42 -7.48 3.02
CA CYS A 55 2.64 -6.67 3.05
C CYS A 55 2.67 -5.79 4.29
N THR A 56 3.85 -5.30 4.64
CA THR A 56 4.02 -4.25 5.64
C THR A 56 3.92 -2.88 4.96
N VAL A 57 3.37 -1.92 5.68
CA VAL A 57 3.23 -0.51 5.27
C VAL A 57 3.45 0.38 6.48
N PHE A 58 3.97 1.60 6.27
CA PHE A 58 4.24 2.52 7.35
C PHE A 58 3.91 3.97 6.99
N HIS A 59 3.39 4.72 7.96
CA HIS A 59 3.01 6.12 7.82
C HIS A 59 4.24 7.03 7.92
N ILE A 60 4.39 7.92 6.96
CA ILE A 60 5.48 8.91 6.84
C ILE A 60 4.98 10.34 7.05
N GLY A 61 3.77 10.49 7.59
CA GLY A 61 3.16 11.77 7.95
C GLY A 61 2.24 12.32 6.87
N SER A 62 1.41 13.31 7.24
CA SER A 62 0.49 14.00 6.31
C SER A 62 -0.47 13.08 5.54
N GLY A 63 -0.82 11.92 6.12
CA GLY A 63 -1.67 10.91 5.49
C GLY A 63 -0.99 10.07 4.43
N LEU A 64 0.34 10.16 4.30
CA LEU A 64 1.12 9.39 3.35
C LEU A 64 1.72 8.16 4.00
N VAL A 65 1.70 7.07 3.26
CA VAL A 65 2.31 5.81 3.68
C VAL A 65 3.24 5.31 2.59
N ALA A 66 4.26 4.56 3.01
CA ALA A 66 5.21 3.92 2.11
C ALA A 66 5.18 2.40 2.27
N THR A 67 5.39 1.71 1.14
CA THR A 67 5.50 0.25 1.06
C THR A 67 6.33 -0.12 -0.18
N ALA A 68 6.51 -1.41 -0.45
CA ALA A 68 7.14 -1.89 -1.67
C ALA A 68 6.14 -1.78 -2.84
N ALA A 69 6.58 -1.34 -4.01
CA ALA A 69 5.67 -1.14 -5.15
C ALA A 69 4.97 -2.44 -5.59
N HIS A 70 5.64 -3.59 -5.50
CA HIS A 70 5.02 -4.88 -5.83
C HIS A 70 3.82 -5.23 -4.91
N CYS A 71 3.70 -4.61 -3.73
CA CYS A 71 2.58 -4.84 -2.82
C CYS A 71 1.27 -4.21 -3.29
N LEU A 72 1.32 -3.21 -4.18
CA LEU A 72 0.13 -2.60 -4.81
C LEU A 72 -0.24 -3.25 -6.16
N ALA A 73 0.50 -4.28 -6.57
CA ALA A 73 0.24 -5.08 -7.77
C ALA A 73 0.41 -4.32 -9.12
N PRO A 74 0.57 -5.07 -10.24
CA PRO A 74 1.45 -4.69 -11.34
C PRO A 74 0.92 -3.60 -12.29
N GLN A 75 -0.23 -3.00 -12.00
CA GLN A 75 -0.87 -2.00 -12.87
C GLN A 75 -1.12 -0.65 -12.21
N ALA A 76 -0.85 -0.52 -10.91
CA ALA A 76 -0.98 0.76 -10.23
C ALA A 76 -0.02 1.78 -10.86
N LYS A 77 -0.52 3.00 -11.10
CA LYS A 77 0.29 4.15 -11.55
C LYS A 77 0.07 5.32 -10.60
N ALA A 78 1.08 6.19 -10.52
CA ALA A 78 0.92 7.47 -9.85
C ALA A 78 -0.31 8.22 -10.42
N GLY A 79 -1.19 8.69 -9.54
CA GLY A 79 -2.45 9.33 -9.90
C GLY A 79 -3.68 8.42 -9.89
N ASP A 80 -3.50 7.10 -9.88
CA ASP A 80 -4.60 6.15 -9.82
C ASP A 80 -5.19 6.06 -8.41
N PRO A 81 -6.53 5.94 -8.27
CA PRO A 81 -7.12 5.44 -7.04
C PRO A 81 -6.58 4.03 -6.76
N CYS A 82 -6.24 3.74 -5.52
CA CYS A 82 -5.70 2.44 -5.11
C CYS A 82 -6.70 1.57 -4.34
N LEU A 83 -8.00 1.89 -4.40
CA LEU A 83 -9.00 0.95 -3.90
C LEU A 83 -8.97 -0.38 -4.67
N PRO A 84 -9.21 -1.52 -4.01
CA PRO A 84 -9.78 -1.65 -2.67
C PRO A 84 -8.74 -1.81 -1.55
N HIS A 85 -7.47 -1.42 -1.75
CA HIS A 85 -6.41 -1.65 -0.76
C HIS A 85 -6.74 -1.01 0.60
N GLN A 86 -6.49 -1.76 1.68
CA GLN A 86 -6.69 -1.33 3.05
C GLN A 86 -5.42 -1.50 3.87
N VAL A 87 -5.22 -0.58 4.82
CA VAL A 87 -4.18 -0.68 5.83
C VAL A 87 -4.82 -1.01 7.17
N ALA A 88 -4.45 -2.14 7.77
CA ALA A 88 -4.76 -2.45 9.15
C ALA A 88 -3.55 -2.12 10.02
N TRP A 89 -3.68 -1.09 10.86
CA TRP A 89 -2.61 -0.60 11.73
C TRP A 89 -2.43 -1.49 12.95
N HIS A 90 -1.23 -1.43 13.54
CA HIS A 90 -0.94 -2.17 14.76
C HIS A 90 -1.86 -1.79 15.93
N ASP A 91 -2.31 -0.53 16.00
CA ASP A 91 -3.24 -0.05 17.03
C ASP A 91 -4.69 -0.55 16.84
N GLY A 92 -4.94 -1.32 15.78
CA GLY A 92 -6.24 -1.89 15.43
C GLY A 92 -7.13 -0.98 14.57
N SER A 93 -6.69 0.24 14.26
CA SER A 93 -7.41 1.11 13.33
C SER A 93 -7.23 0.65 11.87
N ILE A 94 -8.13 1.09 10.99
CA ILE A 94 -8.12 0.73 9.56
C ILE A 94 -8.17 2.00 8.72
N SER A 95 -7.32 2.08 7.71
CA SER A 95 -7.41 3.08 6.64
C SER A 95 -7.76 2.47 5.30
N GLN A 96 -8.43 3.24 4.47
CA GLN A 96 -8.58 2.98 3.05
C GLN A 96 -7.47 3.67 2.27
N CYS A 97 -6.97 3.01 1.24
CA CYS A 97 -6.10 3.62 0.25
C CYS A 97 -6.90 4.63 -0.59
N VAL A 98 -6.45 5.88 -0.65
CA VAL A 98 -7.12 6.95 -1.38
C VAL A 98 -6.58 7.02 -2.81
N GLN A 99 -5.27 7.19 -2.95
CA GLN A 99 -4.61 7.40 -4.23
C GLN A 99 -3.14 7.03 -4.16
N VAL A 100 -2.60 6.49 -5.27
CA VAL A 100 -1.15 6.31 -5.45
C VAL A 100 -0.49 7.65 -5.76
N MET A 101 0.51 8.02 -4.97
CA MET A 101 1.23 9.28 -5.12
C MET A 101 2.49 9.11 -5.95
N ALA A 102 3.21 8.04 -5.66
CA ALA A 102 4.38 7.65 -6.40
C ALA A 102 4.45 6.13 -6.45
N LEU A 103 4.94 5.61 -7.58
CA LEU A 103 5.20 4.20 -7.75
C LEU A 103 6.42 4.07 -8.65
N GLU A 104 7.46 3.45 -8.11
CA GLU A 104 8.67 3.11 -8.84
C GLU A 104 8.89 1.60 -8.71
N PHE A 105 8.79 0.90 -9.83
CA PHE A 105 8.92 -0.56 -9.89
C PHE A 105 9.92 -0.99 -10.98
N GLU A 106 10.98 -0.21 -11.15
CA GLU A 106 12.05 -0.44 -12.14
C GLU A 106 13.39 0.13 -11.63
N ASN A 107 14.49 -0.11 -12.35
CA ASN A 107 15.80 0.48 -12.05
C ASN A 107 16.32 0.23 -10.62
N GLN A 108 16.07 -0.98 -10.10
CA GLN A 108 16.40 -1.41 -8.74
C GLN A 108 15.64 -0.63 -7.64
N ARG A 109 14.60 0.12 -7.99
CA ARG A 109 13.66 0.70 -7.04
C ARG A 109 12.32 -0.04 -7.09
N ASP A 110 11.80 -0.33 -5.89
CA ASP A 110 10.53 -1.02 -5.67
C ASP A 110 9.86 -0.33 -4.47
N ILE A 111 9.37 0.90 -4.70
CA ILE A 111 8.76 1.75 -3.67
C ILE A 111 7.45 2.29 -4.21
N ALA A 112 6.42 2.24 -3.38
CA ALA A 112 5.21 3.00 -3.57
C ALA A 112 4.95 3.91 -2.38
N VAL A 113 4.43 5.10 -2.68
CA VAL A 113 3.88 6.04 -1.71
C VAL A 113 2.44 6.28 -2.10
N PHE A 114 1.51 6.15 -1.15
CA PHE A 114 0.09 6.38 -1.37
C PHE A 114 -0.53 7.11 -0.17
N GLU A 115 -1.66 7.74 -0.42
CA GLU A 115 -2.43 8.40 0.63
C GLU A 115 -3.44 7.43 1.25
N VAL A 116 -3.65 7.56 2.56
CA VAL A 116 -4.61 6.79 3.35
C VAL A 116 -5.59 7.67 4.11
N ASP A 117 -6.78 7.14 4.35
CA ASP A 117 -7.79 7.80 5.19
C ASP A 117 -8.65 6.78 5.97
N PRO A 118 -8.90 6.98 7.28
CA PRO A 118 -8.27 7.97 8.17
C PRO A 118 -6.79 7.65 8.37
N ALA A 119 -5.91 8.65 8.50
CA ALA A 119 -4.49 8.42 8.78
C ALA A 119 -4.20 8.31 10.30
N PRO A 120 -3.23 7.47 10.73
CA PRO A 120 -2.80 7.43 12.12
C PRO A 120 -2.11 8.73 12.52
N GLN A 121 -2.10 9.04 13.83
CA GLN A 121 -1.41 10.23 14.34
C GLN A 121 0.13 10.06 14.32
N ASP A 122 0.60 8.86 14.64
CA ASP A 122 2.02 8.55 14.67
C ASP A 122 2.59 8.39 13.26
N TYR A 123 3.85 8.79 13.05
CA TYR A 123 4.55 8.62 11.78
C TYR A 123 6.05 8.44 11.98
N PHE A 124 6.70 7.85 10.97
CA PHE A 124 8.15 7.75 10.90
C PHE A 124 8.76 8.98 10.23
N GLU A 125 9.84 9.50 10.83
CA GLU A 125 10.70 10.47 10.15
C GLU A 125 11.59 9.77 9.12
N ILE A 126 11.78 10.41 7.97
CA ILE A 126 12.67 9.92 6.91
C ILE A 126 14.06 10.54 7.11
N ALA A 127 15.10 9.71 6.99
CA ALA A 127 16.49 10.14 7.05
C ALA A 127 16.87 10.91 5.78
N GLU A 128 17.69 11.95 5.93
CA GLU A 128 18.21 12.68 4.78
C GLU A 128 19.15 11.79 3.94
N THR A 129 18.85 11.63 2.64
CA THR A 129 19.56 10.67 1.76
C THR A 129 21.04 10.99 1.57
N ASP A 130 21.43 12.27 1.58
CA ASP A 130 22.83 12.70 1.42
C ASP A 130 23.71 12.21 2.58
N HIS A 131 23.15 12.18 3.80
CA HIS A 131 23.81 11.56 4.94
C HIS A 131 23.84 10.03 4.77
N PHE A 132 22.78 9.40 4.26
CA PHE A 132 22.72 7.94 4.17
C PHE A 132 23.67 7.31 3.15
N LEU A 133 23.90 7.97 2.01
CA LEU A 133 24.83 7.51 0.98
C LEU A 133 26.30 7.73 1.35
N ALA A 134 26.57 8.73 2.18
CA ALA A 134 27.92 9.09 2.62
C ALA A 134 28.33 8.40 3.93
N ASP A 135 27.37 7.96 4.74
CA ASP A 135 27.60 7.46 6.09
C ASP A 135 27.81 5.94 6.11
N THR A 136 29.08 5.53 6.09
CA THR A 136 29.54 4.16 6.36
C THR A 136 29.50 3.80 7.85
N GLU A 137 29.48 4.79 8.74
CA GLU A 137 29.51 4.62 10.20
C GLU A 137 28.13 4.22 10.76
N SER A 138 27.04 4.62 10.10
CA SER A 138 25.67 4.22 10.43
C SER A 138 25.13 3.12 9.50
N SER A 139 25.90 2.06 9.33
CA SER A 139 25.47 0.85 8.60
C SER A 139 24.60 -0.09 9.44
N ASP A 140 24.44 0.18 10.73
CA ASP A 140 23.51 -0.55 11.58
C ASP A 140 22.08 -0.05 11.36
N VAL A 141 21.20 -1.00 11.07
CA VAL A 141 19.78 -0.81 10.84
C VAL A 141 18.97 -1.81 11.65
N VAL A 142 17.66 -1.56 11.71
CA VAL A 142 16.65 -2.46 12.27
C VAL A 142 15.45 -2.47 11.32
N ILE A 143 14.74 -3.60 11.24
CA ILE A 143 13.51 -3.72 10.46
C ILE A 143 12.34 -4.06 11.39
N TYR A 144 11.20 -3.44 11.13
CA TYR A 144 9.93 -3.74 11.79
C TYR A 144 8.96 -4.22 10.72
N GLY A 145 8.22 -5.29 10.99
CA GLY A 145 7.27 -5.79 10.00
C GLY A 145 6.35 -6.87 10.53
N PHE A 146 5.43 -7.29 9.67
CA PHE A 146 4.41 -8.28 9.99
C PHE A 146 4.74 -9.59 9.27
N PRO A 147 5.58 -10.46 9.86
CA PRO A 147 5.85 -11.78 9.30
C PRO A 147 4.52 -12.52 9.12
N LYS A 148 4.27 -12.97 7.89
CA LYS A 148 3.09 -13.72 7.46
C LYS A 148 1.76 -12.98 7.71
N GLY A 149 1.82 -11.65 7.88
CA GLY A 149 0.65 -10.85 8.23
C GLY A 149 0.16 -11.05 9.67
N GLU A 150 0.99 -11.60 10.55
CA GLU A 150 0.64 -11.91 11.95
C GLU A 150 0.95 -10.73 12.90
N GLU A 151 1.63 -10.97 14.03
CA GLU A 151 1.99 -9.92 14.98
C GLU A 151 3.21 -9.12 14.53
N LEU A 152 3.30 -7.86 14.96
CA LEU A 152 4.45 -7.01 14.69
C LEU A 152 5.72 -7.61 15.29
N HIS A 153 6.75 -7.77 14.46
CA HIS A 153 8.06 -8.23 14.87
C HIS A 153 9.12 -7.18 14.57
N VAL A 154 10.22 -7.28 15.29
CA VAL A 154 11.42 -6.47 15.13
C VAL A 154 12.63 -7.39 14.99
N SER A 155 13.56 -7.03 14.10
CA SER A 155 14.84 -7.72 14.03
C SER A 155 15.80 -7.25 15.12
N GLU A 156 16.82 -8.05 15.41
CA GLU A 156 18.05 -7.51 16.01
C GLU A 156 18.70 -6.46 15.09
N ASN A 157 19.63 -5.68 15.66
CA ASN A 157 20.47 -4.80 14.86
C ASN A 157 21.23 -5.62 13.82
N CYS A 158 21.25 -5.10 12.61
CA CYS A 158 21.78 -5.76 11.43
C CYS A 158 22.51 -4.77 10.56
N HIS A 159 23.35 -5.29 9.67
CA HIS A 159 24.17 -4.48 8.79
C HIS A 159 23.50 -4.29 7.42
N ARG A 160 23.54 -3.06 6.90
CA ARG A 160 23.22 -2.71 5.51
C ARG A 160 24.48 -2.49 4.67
N THR A 161 24.37 -2.69 3.36
CA THR A 161 25.39 -2.31 2.39
C THR A 161 24.73 -1.62 1.20
N VAL A 162 25.12 -0.38 0.91
CA VAL A 162 24.58 0.38 -0.23
C VAL A 162 25.16 -0.18 -1.52
N GLU A 163 24.29 -0.58 -2.45
CA GLU A 163 24.67 -1.15 -3.76
C GLU A 163 24.66 -0.07 -4.85
N SER A 164 23.75 0.89 -4.74
CA SER A 164 23.57 1.98 -5.69
C SER A 164 22.83 3.16 -5.04
N THR A 165 22.64 4.26 -5.77
CA THR A 165 21.83 5.41 -5.33
C THR A 165 20.36 5.07 -5.07
N ASN A 166 19.91 3.87 -5.47
CA ASN A 166 18.51 3.46 -5.40
C ASN A 166 18.28 2.24 -4.50
N SER A 167 19.34 1.49 -4.15
CA SER A 167 19.19 0.20 -3.49
C SER A 167 20.31 -0.14 -2.53
N PHE A 168 19.99 -1.00 -1.58
CA PHE A 168 20.92 -1.55 -0.61
C PHE A 168 20.59 -3.02 -0.35
N THR A 169 21.57 -3.77 0.13
CA THR A 169 21.39 -5.08 0.75
C THR A 169 21.43 -4.95 2.27
N HIS A 170 20.86 -5.91 2.99
CA HIS A 170 20.95 -5.97 4.45
C HIS A 170 20.89 -7.40 4.99
N THR A 171 21.34 -7.55 6.22
CA THR A 171 21.45 -8.84 6.93
C THR A 171 20.37 -9.05 7.98
N CYS A 172 19.44 -8.10 8.12
CA CYS A 172 18.31 -8.20 9.05
C CYS A 172 17.49 -9.44 8.77
N SER A 173 17.06 -10.11 9.82
CA SER A 173 16.15 -11.23 9.72
C SER A 173 14.79 -10.79 9.18
N THR A 174 14.29 -11.54 8.20
CA THR A 174 12.97 -11.31 7.60
C THR A 174 12.28 -12.65 7.33
N LEU A 175 10.95 -12.57 7.22
CA LEU A 175 10.08 -13.65 6.78
C LEU A 175 9.13 -13.10 5.71
N PRO A 176 8.45 -13.96 4.92
CA PRO A 176 7.35 -13.51 4.07
C PRO A 176 6.42 -12.58 4.84
N GLY A 177 5.92 -11.51 4.22
CA GLY A 177 5.16 -10.45 4.89
C GLY A 177 5.96 -9.20 5.25
N HIS A 178 7.28 -9.30 5.31
CA HIS A 178 8.14 -8.13 5.51
C HIS A 178 8.25 -7.22 4.29
N SER A 179 7.79 -7.63 3.10
CA SER A 179 7.75 -6.72 1.93
C SER A 179 7.06 -5.41 2.29
N GLY A 180 7.72 -4.29 2.02
CA GLY A 180 7.26 -2.95 2.38
C GLY A 180 7.63 -2.48 3.78
N SER A 181 8.32 -3.29 4.58
CA SER A 181 8.76 -2.90 5.92
C SER A 181 9.70 -1.70 5.91
N PRO A 182 9.58 -0.76 6.86
CA PRO A 182 10.57 0.27 7.04
C PRO A 182 11.90 -0.37 7.46
N VAL A 183 12.99 0.07 6.82
CA VAL A 183 14.35 -0.15 7.31
C VAL A 183 14.78 1.15 7.99
N LEU A 184 15.11 1.07 9.27
CA LEU A 184 15.41 2.24 10.10
C LEU A 184 16.87 2.20 10.49
N ARG A 185 17.50 3.37 10.52
CA ARG A 185 18.82 3.54 11.10
C ARG A 185 18.77 3.31 12.61
N ALA A 186 19.66 2.46 13.13
CA ALA A 186 19.60 2.04 14.54
C ALA A 186 19.88 3.17 15.54
N SER A 187 20.60 4.23 15.13
CA SER A 187 21.02 5.31 16.02
C SER A 187 19.95 6.35 16.31
N ASP A 188 19.06 6.62 15.36
CA ASP A 188 18.03 7.66 15.46
C ASP A 188 16.63 7.20 15.03
N HIS A 189 16.49 5.94 14.61
CA HIS A 189 15.26 5.33 14.16
C HIS A 189 14.57 6.09 13.02
N LYS A 190 15.32 6.81 12.20
CA LYS A 190 14.79 7.40 10.98
C LYS A 190 14.76 6.36 9.87
N VAL A 191 13.71 6.39 9.06
CA VAL A 191 13.53 5.50 7.91
C VAL A 191 14.55 5.87 6.85
N VAL A 192 15.29 4.86 6.40
CA VAL A 192 16.29 5.00 5.36
C VAL A 192 15.89 4.34 4.04
N GLY A 193 14.92 3.43 4.12
CA GLY A 193 14.44 2.72 2.95
C GLY A 193 13.32 1.75 3.28
N VAL A 194 12.93 1.02 2.25
CA VAL A 194 11.86 0.03 2.26
C VAL A 194 12.46 -1.33 1.95
N HIS A 195 12.14 -2.34 2.75
CA HIS A 195 12.50 -3.72 2.44
C HIS A 195 11.62 -4.27 1.31
N ASN A 196 12.23 -4.91 0.32
CA ASN A 196 11.51 -5.40 -0.85
C ASN A 196 11.47 -6.93 -0.94
N GLY A 197 12.48 -7.59 -0.39
CA GLY A 197 12.55 -9.04 -0.41
C GLY A 197 13.99 -9.54 -0.28
N ASN A 198 14.26 -10.71 -0.85
CA ASN A 198 15.57 -11.34 -0.84
C ASN A 198 16.10 -11.63 -2.24
N ARG A 199 17.42 -11.62 -2.39
CA ARG A 199 18.10 -12.08 -3.60
C ARG A 199 18.74 -13.43 -3.34
N SER A 200 18.38 -14.41 -4.16
CA SER A 200 18.97 -15.75 -4.17
C SER A 200 19.00 -16.44 -2.79
N GLN A 201 18.04 -16.13 -1.91
CA GLN A 201 17.96 -16.62 -0.52
C GLN A 201 19.23 -16.38 0.31
N ARG A 202 20.11 -15.44 -0.07
CA ARG A 202 21.39 -15.20 0.62
C ARG A 202 21.45 -13.89 1.38
N TYR A 203 20.79 -12.86 0.88
CA TYR A 203 20.76 -11.54 1.50
C TYR A 203 19.44 -10.85 1.16
N ASN A 204 18.97 -10.05 2.10
CA ASN A 204 17.81 -9.20 1.92
C ASN A 204 18.21 -7.94 1.15
N TYR A 205 17.26 -7.35 0.44
CA TYR A 205 17.46 -6.09 -0.26
C TYR A 205 16.30 -5.13 -0.03
N GLY A 206 16.62 -3.86 -0.16
CA GLY A 206 15.66 -2.78 -0.05
C GLY A 206 15.96 -1.67 -1.03
N SER A 207 14.98 -0.78 -1.15
CA SER A 207 15.08 0.44 -1.93
C SER A 207 15.25 1.64 -1.03
N LEU A 208 16.12 2.54 -1.44
CA LEU A 208 16.31 3.83 -0.80
C LEU A 208 15.07 4.69 -1.00
N LEU A 209 14.58 5.32 0.07
CA LEU A 209 13.45 6.23 -0.01
C LEU A 209 13.95 7.62 -0.48
N PRO A 210 13.53 8.12 -1.66
CA PRO A 210 13.97 9.43 -2.15
C PRO A 210 13.62 10.58 -1.20
N LEU A 211 14.52 11.56 -1.06
CA LEU A 211 14.26 12.84 -0.37
C LEU A 211 13.01 13.56 -0.87
N ALA A 212 12.69 13.41 -2.16
CA ALA A 212 11.48 14.02 -2.73
C ALA A 212 10.19 13.56 -2.02
N PHE A 213 10.18 12.36 -1.44
CA PHE A 213 9.05 11.88 -0.63
C PHE A 213 9.08 12.39 0.82
N ALA A 214 10.21 12.91 1.30
CA ALA A 214 10.33 13.56 2.60
C ALA A 214 9.93 15.05 2.56
N ASP A 215 9.87 15.67 1.38
CA ASP A 215 9.48 17.07 1.22
C ASP A 215 7.94 17.22 1.29
N GLN A 216 7.43 17.47 2.50
CA GLN A 216 6.01 17.71 2.75
C GLN A 216 5.45 18.91 1.95
N SER A 217 6.28 19.85 1.50
CA SER A 217 5.82 21.00 0.70
C SER A 217 5.47 20.59 -0.73
N GLN A 218 6.22 19.65 -1.32
CA GLN A 218 5.87 19.03 -2.59
C GLN A 218 4.58 18.21 -2.48
N TRP A 219 4.39 17.55 -1.35
CA TRP A 219 3.14 16.85 -1.06
C TRP A 219 1.96 17.80 -0.96
N LEU A 220 2.10 18.90 -0.24
CA LEU A 220 1.07 19.92 -0.15
C LEU A 220 0.76 20.57 -1.51
N ALA A 221 1.79 20.80 -2.34
CA ALA A 221 1.62 21.27 -3.71
C ALA A 221 0.83 20.26 -4.56
N PHE A 222 1.12 18.96 -4.42
CA PHE A 222 0.32 17.91 -5.06
C PHE A 222 -1.13 17.91 -4.59
N LYS A 223 -1.38 18.04 -3.28
CA LYS A 223 -2.75 18.17 -2.73
C LYS A 223 -3.47 19.38 -3.29
N ASN A 224 -2.77 20.50 -3.45
CA ASN A 224 -3.33 21.70 -4.05
C ASN A 224 -3.63 21.50 -5.54
N GLN A 225 -2.78 20.79 -6.28
CA GLN A 225 -3.04 20.41 -7.67
C GLN A 225 -4.28 19.50 -7.79
N ARG A 226 -4.56 18.65 -6.81
CA ARG A 226 -5.82 17.86 -6.77
C ARG A 226 -7.08 18.69 -6.62
N ARG A 227 -6.98 19.93 -6.14
CA ARG A 227 -8.11 20.87 -6.12
C ARG A 227 -8.43 21.44 -7.51
N GLU A 228 -7.59 21.18 -8.51
CA GLU A 228 -7.89 21.50 -9.90
C GLU A 228 -9.03 20.64 -10.44
N SER A 229 -9.71 21.17 -11.46
CA SER A 229 -10.81 20.49 -12.12
C SER A 229 -10.33 19.18 -12.77
N LYS A 230 -10.90 18.03 -12.38
CA LYS A 230 -10.58 16.72 -12.94
C LYS A 230 -11.74 16.20 -13.78
N THR A 231 -11.45 15.75 -14.99
CA THR A 231 -12.44 15.20 -15.93
C THR A 231 -12.17 13.73 -16.20
N TRP A 232 -13.21 12.91 -16.09
CA TRP A 232 -13.20 11.50 -16.45
C TRP A 232 -14.17 11.26 -17.59
N GLY A 233 -13.86 10.25 -18.41
CA GLY A 233 -14.65 9.86 -19.56
C GLY A 233 -13.78 9.68 -20.81
N PRO A 234 -14.34 9.17 -21.92
CA PRO A 234 -15.69 8.61 -22.00
C PRO A 234 -15.81 7.33 -21.17
N PHE A 235 -17.02 7.02 -20.74
CA PHE A 235 -17.30 5.79 -19.99
C PHE A 235 -17.89 4.73 -20.91
N GLY A 236 -17.49 3.49 -20.65
CA GLY A 236 -18.06 2.31 -21.33
C GLY A 236 -19.15 1.66 -20.49
N ASN A 237 -19.89 0.76 -21.11
CA ASN A 237 -20.99 0.04 -20.49
C ASN A 237 -20.50 -0.91 -19.39
N ASN A 238 -21.36 -1.23 -18.42
CA ASN A 238 -21.08 -2.18 -17.33
C ASN A 238 -19.85 -1.79 -16.49
N MET A 239 -19.62 -0.49 -16.34
CA MET A 239 -18.48 0.04 -15.60
C MET A 239 -18.95 0.50 -14.22
N SER A 240 -18.25 0.06 -13.19
CA SER A 240 -18.27 0.68 -11.86
C SER A 240 -16.88 1.22 -11.58
N ARG A 241 -16.78 2.51 -11.25
CA ARG A 241 -15.49 3.19 -11.06
C ARG A 241 -15.57 4.23 -9.97
N LEU A 242 -14.65 4.19 -9.01
CA LEU A 242 -14.37 5.34 -8.15
C LEU A 242 -13.74 6.45 -8.99
N LEU A 243 -14.41 7.61 -9.05
CA LEU A 243 -13.89 8.79 -9.72
C LEU A 243 -12.99 9.58 -8.77
N TYR A 244 -13.47 9.85 -7.55
CA TYR A 244 -12.79 10.68 -6.57
C TYR A 244 -13.16 10.30 -5.13
N HIS A 245 -12.22 10.47 -4.21
CA HIS A 245 -12.42 10.34 -2.77
C HIS A 245 -11.88 11.60 -2.09
N ILE A 246 -12.74 12.33 -1.38
CA ILE A 246 -12.35 13.46 -0.52
C ILE A 246 -12.19 12.90 0.90
N PRO A 247 -10.97 12.87 1.47
CA PRO A 247 -10.71 12.21 2.74
C PRO A 247 -11.25 13.03 3.94
N SER A 248 -11.41 12.35 5.07
CA SER A 248 -11.95 12.85 6.36
C SER A 248 -11.18 14.03 6.96
N ASN A 249 -9.98 14.33 6.45
CA ASN A 249 -9.04 15.32 6.99
C ASN A 249 -8.88 16.58 6.13
N GLU A 250 -9.52 16.67 4.95
CA GLU A 250 -9.25 17.75 4.01
C GLU A 250 -10.06 19.03 4.26
N LEU A 251 -11.04 19.03 5.18
CA LEU A 251 -11.83 20.13 5.78
C LEU A 251 -13.06 19.46 6.45
N ASP A 252 -13.54 19.96 7.60
CA ASP A 252 -14.78 19.45 8.26
C ASP A 252 -15.99 19.41 7.31
N THR A 253 -15.94 20.19 6.23
CA THR A 253 -16.92 20.23 5.16
C THR A 253 -16.21 20.56 3.86
N ALA A 254 -16.43 19.76 2.81
CA ALA A 254 -15.88 20.00 1.48
C ALA A 254 -16.94 20.59 0.55
N ARG A 255 -16.56 21.65 -0.16
CA ARG A 255 -17.39 22.26 -1.19
C ARG A 255 -16.86 21.93 -2.58
N PHE A 256 -17.72 21.41 -3.46
CA PHE A 256 -17.32 21.00 -4.80
C PHE A 256 -18.46 21.08 -5.80
N SER A 257 -18.13 21.12 -7.09
CA SER A 257 -19.11 21.08 -8.18
C SER A 257 -18.83 19.91 -9.10
N ILE A 258 -19.90 19.23 -9.53
CA ILE A 258 -19.86 18.16 -10.53
C ILE A 258 -20.61 18.63 -11.76
N ASN A 259 -19.91 18.73 -12.88
CA ASN A 259 -20.52 18.79 -14.21
C ASN A 259 -20.58 17.38 -14.77
N PHE A 260 -21.73 16.94 -15.26
CA PHE A 260 -21.90 15.58 -15.75
C PHE A 260 -22.68 15.59 -17.06
N ARG A 261 -22.26 14.73 -17.97
CA ARG A 261 -23.00 14.34 -19.17
C ARG A 261 -22.96 12.82 -19.23
N VAL A 262 -23.90 12.22 -18.50
CA VAL A 262 -24.09 10.79 -18.42
C VAL A 262 -25.44 10.41 -19.05
N GLU A 263 -25.59 9.15 -19.42
CA GLU A 263 -26.83 8.68 -20.02
C GLU A 263 -28.02 8.80 -19.06
N ASP A 264 -29.16 9.27 -19.55
CA ASP A 264 -30.31 9.55 -18.70
C ASP A 264 -31.09 8.28 -18.33
N GLY A 265 -31.12 7.94 -17.04
CA GLY A 265 -31.89 6.85 -16.45
C GLY A 265 -31.12 5.53 -16.29
N TYR A 266 -29.88 5.48 -16.78
CA TYR A 266 -29.10 4.24 -16.98
C TYR A 266 -27.68 4.34 -16.40
N ASP A 267 -27.02 5.48 -16.59
CA ASP A 267 -25.70 5.75 -16.03
C ASP A 267 -25.80 6.74 -14.87
N PHE A 268 -25.06 6.48 -13.80
CA PHE A 268 -25.19 7.19 -12.54
C PHE A 268 -23.85 7.71 -12.06
N VAL A 269 -23.79 9.00 -11.72
CA VAL A 269 -22.77 9.49 -10.78
C VAL A 269 -23.38 9.45 -9.39
N LYS A 270 -22.77 8.70 -8.49
CA LYS A 270 -23.17 8.63 -7.08
C LYS A 270 -22.20 9.46 -6.25
N VAL A 271 -22.76 10.30 -5.40
CA VAL A 271 -22.02 11.06 -4.38
C VAL A 271 -22.46 10.54 -3.02
N GLN A 272 -21.52 10.03 -2.24
CA GLN A 272 -21.76 9.46 -0.92
C GLN A 272 -21.04 10.28 0.14
N ASP A 273 -21.79 10.79 1.12
CA ASP A 273 -21.27 11.39 2.36
C ASP A 273 -21.19 10.28 3.43
N GLY A 274 -20.02 9.66 3.54
CA GLY A 274 -19.84 8.43 4.31
C GLY A 274 -20.87 7.34 3.99
N ASN A 275 -21.57 6.85 5.02
CA ASN A 275 -22.59 5.80 4.91
C ASN A 275 -24.04 6.33 4.88
N LEU A 276 -24.24 7.65 4.90
CA LEU A 276 -25.52 8.24 5.30
C LEU A 276 -26.38 8.72 4.14
N ILE A 277 -25.79 9.38 3.14
CA ILE A 277 -26.54 10.02 2.06
C ILE A 277 -25.92 9.72 0.71
N GLN A 278 -26.72 9.16 -0.19
CA GLN A 278 -26.35 8.91 -1.57
C GLN A 278 -27.15 9.81 -2.51
N TYR A 279 -26.48 10.75 -3.17
CA TYR A 279 -27.06 11.52 -4.27
C TYR A 279 -26.77 10.79 -5.58
N THR A 280 -27.78 10.66 -6.42
CA THR A 280 -27.65 10.03 -7.75
C THR A 280 -27.88 11.09 -8.83
N LEU A 281 -26.93 11.25 -9.74
CA LEU A 281 -26.97 12.17 -10.87
C LEU A 281 -27.06 11.39 -12.18
N THR A 282 -27.93 11.85 -13.07
CA THR A 282 -28.25 11.23 -14.36
C THR A 282 -28.51 12.31 -15.41
N GLY A 283 -28.29 12.02 -16.69
CA GLY A 283 -28.48 12.96 -17.79
C GLY A 283 -27.35 13.99 -17.90
N GLN A 284 -27.68 15.24 -18.25
CA GLN A 284 -26.71 16.33 -18.35
C GLN A 284 -27.02 17.45 -17.36
N GLY A 285 -26.02 17.89 -16.61
CA GLY A 285 -26.19 19.00 -15.67
C GLY A 285 -24.93 19.41 -14.93
N SER A 286 -25.14 20.34 -13.99
CA SER A 286 -24.14 20.80 -13.03
C SER A 286 -24.78 20.87 -11.65
N LYS A 287 -24.08 20.36 -10.62
CA LYS A 287 -24.52 20.40 -9.23
C LYS A 287 -23.37 20.78 -8.31
N THR A 288 -23.65 21.64 -7.34
CA THR A 288 -22.70 22.03 -6.30
C THR A 288 -23.15 21.43 -4.97
N TYR A 289 -22.17 20.93 -4.22
CA TYR A 289 -22.33 20.26 -2.95
C TYR A 289 -21.47 20.93 -1.89
N GLU A 290 -21.93 20.84 -0.64
CA GLU A 290 -21.22 21.22 0.56
C GLU A 290 -21.55 20.12 1.59
N LEU A 291 -20.65 19.15 1.72
CA LEU A 291 -20.88 17.89 2.45
C LEU A 291 -19.77 17.66 3.47
N VAL A 292 -20.06 16.89 4.52
CA VAL A 292 -19.06 16.51 5.52
C VAL A 292 -18.18 15.42 4.92
N THR A 293 -16.89 15.44 5.24
CA THR A 293 -15.95 14.41 4.77
C THR A 293 -16.03 13.17 5.68
N PRO A 294 -15.78 11.94 5.16
CA PRO A 294 -15.28 11.62 3.83
C PRO A 294 -16.39 11.54 2.75
N ILE A 295 -16.04 11.90 1.51
CA ILE A 295 -16.96 11.87 0.36
C ILE A 295 -16.44 10.96 -0.73
N LEU A 296 -17.26 10.00 -1.17
CA LEU A 296 -16.97 9.13 -2.31
C LEU A 296 -17.79 9.54 -3.52
N ILE A 297 -17.13 9.68 -4.67
CA ILE A 297 -17.78 9.96 -5.95
C ILE A 297 -17.51 8.79 -6.88
N THR A 298 -18.54 8.01 -7.20
CA THR A 298 -18.45 6.83 -8.06
C THR A 298 -19.30 7.01 -9.32
N PHE A 299 -18.89 6.33 -10.38
CA PHE A 299 -19.67 6.17 -11.61
C PHE A 299 -20.13 4.71 -11.72
N GLU A 300 -21.38 4.49 -12.10
CA GLU A 300 -21.94 3.17 -12.40
C GLU A 300 -22.72 3.21 -13.72
N SER A 301 -22.56 2.19 -14.56
CA SER A 301 -23.24 2.02 -15.85
C SER A 301 -23.91 0.66 -15.95
N ASP A 302 -25.14 0.63 -16.50
CA ASP A 302 -26.07 -0.50 -16.37
C ASP A 302 -26.47 -1.24 -17.67
N TYR A 303 -25.75 -1.06 -18.80
CA TYR A 303 -25.52 -2.02 -19.91
C TYR A 303 -25.43 -1.40 -21.32
N ALA A 304 -26.02 -0.23 -21.61
CA ALA A 304 -26.11 0.27 -22.98
C ALA A 304 -26.16 1.80 -23.11
N GLY A 305 -25.15 2.37 -23.78
CA GLY A 305 -25.11 3.75 -24.29
C GLY A 305 -23.69 4.32 -24.14
N LYS A 306 -23.51 5.64 -24.20
CA LYS A 306 -22.18 6.24 -23.98
C LYS A 306 -22.31 7.49 -23.14
N SER A 307 -21.75 7.43 -21.93
CA SER A 307 -21.54 8.61 -21.10
C SER A 307 -20.26 9.34 -21.54
N ASP A 308 -20.37 10.65 -21.71
CA ASP A 308 -19.33 11.49 -22.31
C ASP A 308 -18.29 11.87 -21.26
N SER A 309 -18.71 12.54 -20.20
CA SER A 309 -17.78 12.96 -19.16
C SER A 309 -18.45 13.29 -17.83
N VAL A 310 -17.63 13.17 -16.78
CA VAL A 310 -17.88 13.73 -15.46
C VAL A 310 -16.69 14.62 -15.13
N THR A 311 -16.94 15.85 -14.71
CA THR A 311 -15.92 16.80 -14.30
C THR A 311 -16.20 17.25 -12.88
N LEU A 312 -15.25 17.00 -11.97
CA LEU A 312 -15.27 17.47 -10.59
C LEU A 312 -14.37 18.69 -10.46
N GLN A 313 -14.84 19.71 -9.76
CA GLN A 313 -14.05 20.86 -9.35
C GLN A 313 -14.22 21.08 -7.85
N LEU A 314 -13.12 20.91 -7.09
CA LEU A 314 -13.10 21.28 -5.67
C LEU A 314 -13.08 22.81 -5.55
N SER A 315 -13.83 23.33 -4.59
CA SER A 315 -13.76 24.75 -4.20
C SER A 315 -12.79 24.89 -3.02
N PRO A 316 -12.01 25.98 -2.97
CA PRO A 316 -11.11 26.25 -1.85
C PRO A 316 -11.85 26.45 -0.52
#